data_AF-A0A7J6W2H5-F1
#
_entry.id   AF-A0A7J6W2H5-F1
#
_cell.length_a   1.000
_cell.length_b   1.000
_cell.length_c   1.000
_cell.angle_alpha   90.00
_cell.angle_beta   90.00
_cell.angle_gamma   90.00
#
_symmetry.space_group_name_H-M   'P 1'
#
loop_
_entity.id
_entity.type
_entity.pdbx_description
1 polymer ?
#
loop_
_entity_poly.entity_id
_entity_poly.type
_entity_poly.pdbx_seq_one_letter_code
_entity_poly.pdbx_strand_id
1 'polypeptide(L)'
;MGSCNGILCLSAVDVYPLGHGGSNIPRNPIYIMNPITQGYQQLPELPTLHCNKVLSGFGFDFARNEFKVVLVLFHKGTSTTTLRNQVVIHTLGNSTWRSGTSHAPEFLFEAFEVNSPAFINGCLHWITMDRKKDIARSPSSSKLLIVAFRVGLETFKMVSTPDTLGKLNTELECPLKQYGLAVLEGCLSLVDFSSENFVHIWLMKNINGSESWKLSEEIFGKFASFQYLAYLFELWKYYEEEFGNLSTLYPDSYRIVTDSTSNRGKSKRRKPIR
;
A
#
# COMPACT_ATOMS: atom_id res chain seq x y z
N MET A 1 -3.65 -0.59 2.96
CA MET A 1 -4.32 0.65 2.50
C MET A 1 -3.38 1.48 1.63
N GLY A 2 -2.51 2.34 2.19
CA GLY A 2 -1.44 3.03 1.43
C GLY A 2 -1.45 4.55 1.57
N SER A 3 -0.63 5.23 0.78
CA SER A 3 -0.52 6.68 0.72
C SER A 3 -0.65 7.17 -0.73
N CYS A 4 -1.15 8.40 -0.89
CA CYS A 4 -1.30 9.03 -2.20
C CYS A 4 -1.23 10.54 -2.05
N ASN A 5 -0.34 11.20 -2.80
CA ASN A 5 -0.17 12.67 -2.81
C ASN A 5 -0.03 13.27 -1.39
N GLY A 6 0.74 12.62 -0.52
CA GLY A 6 0.96 13.06 0.86
C GLY A 6 -0.20 12.78 1.83
N ILE A 7 -1.33 12.25 1.35
CA ILE A 7 -2.45 11.81 2.19
C ILE A 7 -2.28 10.33 2.52
N LEU A 8 -2.51 9.99 3.80
CA LEU A 8 -2.45 8.64 4.32
C LEU A 8 -3.86 8.04 4.40
N CYS A 9 -3.99 6.78 4.00
CA CYS A 9 -5.17 5.97 4.25
C CYS A 9 -4.77 4.82 5.15
N LEU A 10 -5.40 4.74 6.32
CA LEU A 10 -5.06 3.83 7.40
C LEU A 10 -6.29 2.98 7.73
N SER A 11 -6.06 1.72 8.09
CA SER A 11 -7.08 0.85 8.67
C SER A 11 -6.44 0.20 9.88
N ALA A 12 -7.17 0.09 10.99
CA ALA A 12 -6.74 -0.82 12.04
C ALA A 12 -6.63 -2.22 11.42
N VAL A 13 -5.54 -2.93 11.67
CA VAL A 13 -5.40 -4.33 11.26
C VAL A 13 -5.51 -5.12 12.55
N ASP A 14 -6.64 -5.78 12.75
CA ASP A 14 -6.69 -6.88 13.71
C ASP A 14 -5.95 -8.04 13.04
N VAL A 15 -4.67 -8.14 13.36
CA VAL A 15 -3.88 -9.34 13.15
C VAL A 15 -4.50 -10.38 14.09
N TYR A 16 -5.17 -11.42 13.55
CA TYR A 16 -5.14 -12.83 13.97
C TYR A 16 -6.36 -13.65 13.45
N PRO A 17 -6.18 -14.98 13.26
CA PRO A 17 -7.09 -15.81 12.50
C PRO A 17 -8.28 -16.23 13.36
N LEU A 18 -9.50 -15.81 12.99
CA LEU A 18 -10.68 -16.53 13.46
C LEU A 18 -10.68 -17.90 12.79
N GLY A 19 -10.46 -18.90 13.62
CA GLY A 19 -10.40 -20.31 13.26
C GLY A 19 -11.64 -20.78 12.53
N HIS A 20 -11.50 -21.98 11.97
CA HIS A 20 -12.52 -22.77 11.29
C HIS A 20 -13.97 -22.51 11.76
N GLY A 21 -14.63 -21.58 11.09
CA GLY A 21 -16.02 -21.22 11.35
C GLY A 21 -16.31 -19.88 10.67
N GLY A 22 -17.17 -19.90 9.66
CA GLY A 22 -17.48 -18.71 8.84
C GLY A 22 -17.80 -17.51 9.73
N SER A 23 -16.90 -16.53 9.75
CA SER A 23 -17.01 -15.37 10.63
C SER A 23 -16.58 -14.13 9.86
N ASN A 24 -17.39 -13.08 10.03
CA ASN A 24 -17.23 -11.77 9.40
C ASN A 24 -15.83 -11.22 9.67
N ILE A 25 -15.13 -10.75 8.64
CA ILE A 25 -13.90 -9.98 8.82
C ILE A 25 -14.23 -8.77 9.71
N PRO A 26 -13.47 -8.51 10.79
CA PRO A 26 -13.74 -7.37 11.66
C PRO A 26 -13.78 -6.07 10.84
N ARG A 27 -14.82 -5.27 11.09
CA ARG A 27 -15.09 -4.00 10.40
C ARG A 27 -14.13 -2.93 10.92
N ASN A 28 -12.87 -3.04 10.57
CA ASN A 28 -11.91 -2.07 11.02
C ASN A 28 -12.18 -0.72 10.36
N PRO A 29 -12.33 0.36 11.15
CA PRO A 29 -12.58 1.68 10.61
C PRO A 29 -11.40 2.10 9.75
N ILE A 30 -11.73 2.71 8.61
CA ILE A 30 -10.75 3.29 7.69
C ILE A 30 -10.68 4.78 7.98
N TYR A 31 -9.47 5.30 8.12
CA TYR A 31 -9.18 6.71 8.35
C TYR A 31 -8.38 7.28 7.18
N ILE A 32 -8.76 8.48 6.76
CA ILE A 32 -7.97 9.33 5.88
C ILE A 32 -7.32 10.39 6.74
N MET A 33 -6.03 10.61 6.57
CA MET A 33 -5.25 11.56 7.35
C MET A 33 -4.34 12.38 6.45
N ASN A 34 -4.36 13.69 6.64
CA ASN A 34 -3.35 14.59 6.10
C ASN A 34 -2.36 14.93 7.22
N PRO A 35 -1.15 14.34 7.23
CA PRO A 35 -0.19 14.51 8.32
C PRO A 35 0.32 15.96 8.46
N ILE A 36 0.29 16.75 7.37
CA ILE A 36 0.74 18.16 7.38
C ILE A 36 -0.29 19.03 8.10
N THR A 37 -1.56 18.87 7.74
CA THR A 37 -2.65 19.66 8.34
C THR A 37 -3.14 19.09 9.67
N GLN A 38 -2.70 17.89 10.03
CA GLN A 38 -3.20 17.07 11.15
C GLN A 38 -4.70 16.75 11.08
N GLY A 39 -5.36 17.09 9.97
CA GLY A 39 -6.75 16.74 9.71
C GLY A 39 -6.88 15.24 9.46
N TYR A 40 -7.92 14.65 10.04
CA TYR A 40 -8.29 13.26 9.78
C TYR A 40 -9.81 13.13 9.63
N GLN A 41 -10.22 12.11 8.88
CA GLN A 41 -11.61 11.76 8.66
C GLN A 41 -11.75 10.24 8.75
N GLN A 42 -12.69 9.78 9.57
CA GLN A 42 -13.14 8.39 9.51
C GLN A 42 -14.10 8.22 8.33
N LEU A 43 -13.91 7.18 7.54
CA LEU A 43 -14.81 6.84 6.45
C LEU A 43 -16.10 6.19 6.96
N PRO A 44 -17.20 6.27 6.19
CA PRO A 44 -18.45 5.59 6.53
C PRO A 44 -18.24 4.10 6.77
N GLU A 45 -19.07 3.51 7.62
CA GLU A 45 -19.04 2.07 7.86
C GLU A 45 -19.21 1.29 6.54
N LEU A 46 -18.42 0.22 6.40
CA LEU A 46 -18.58 -0.69 5.28
C LEU A 46 -19.95 -1.37 5.37
N PRO A 47 -20.64 -1.57 4.23
CA PRO A 47 -21.82 -2.43 4.18
C PRO A 47 -21.51 -3.80 4.79
N THR A 48 -22.50 -4.56 5.27
CA THR A 48 -22.23 -5.91 5.81
C THR A 48 -21.61 -6.80 4.72
N LEU A 49 -20.31 -7.10 4.84
CA LEU A 49 -19.55 -7.85 3.85
C LEU A 49 -19.42 -9.32 4.25
N HIS A 50 -20.00 -10.22 3.47
CA HIS A 50 -19.81 -11.67 3.62
C HIS A 50 -18.61 -12.13 2.77
N CYS A 51 -17.40 -11.75 3.17
CA CYS A 51 -16.17 -12.11 2.46
C CYS A 51 -15.14 -12.73 3.41
N ASN A 52 -14.18 -13.48 2.85
CA ASN A 52 -13.11 -14.11 3.65
C ASN A 52 -11.84 -13.25 3.70
N LYS A 53 -11.65 -12.44 2.66
CA LYS A 53 -10.38 -11.83 2.30
C LYS A 53 -10.65 -10.52 1.56
N VAL A 54 -9.77 -9.52 1.72
CA VAL A 54 -9.94 -8.17 1.16
C VAL A 54 -8.60 -7.60 0.71
N LEU A 55 -8.45 -7.38 -0.58
CA LEU A 55 -7.40 -6.49 -1.08
C LEU A 55 -7.88 -5.05 -0.94
N SER A 56 -6.98 -4.18 -0.48
CA SER A 56 -7.28 -2.77 -0.31
C SER A 56 -6.22 -1.90 -0.95
N GLY A 57 -6.61 -0.71 -1.39
CA GLY A 57 -5.71 0.28 -1.96
C GLY A 57 -6.30 1.69 -1.88
N PHE A 58 -5.41 2.68 -1.81
CA PHE A 58 -5.76 4.10 -1.80
C PHE A 58 -5.08 4.81 -2.96
N GLY A 59 -5.87 5.49 -3.80
CA GLY A 59 -5.36 6.13 -5.00
C GLY A 59 -6.17 7.35 -5.40
N PHE A 60 -5.79 7.92 -6.53
CA PHE A 60 -6.32 9.19 -7.02
C PHE A 60 -6.80 9.08 -8.47
N ASP A 61 -8.00 9.56 -8.73
CA ASP A 61 -8.57 9.72 -10.06
C ASP A 61 -8.18 11.10 -10.60
N PHE A 62 -7.11 11.15 -11.39
CA PHE A 62 -6.60 12.39 -11.98
C PHE A 62 -7.62 13.12 -12.87
N ALA A 63 -8.51 12.38 -13.53
CA ALA A 63 -9.49 12.99 -14.44
C ALA A 63 -10.61 13.69 -13.68
N ARG A 64 -10.98 13.17 -12.50
CA ARG A 64 -12.04 13.73 -11.64
C ARG A 64 -11.52 14.56 -10.47
N ASN A 65 -10.21 14.57 -10.23
CA ASN A 65 -9.57 15.22 -9.10
C ASN A 65 -10.08 14.69 -7.76
N GLU A 66 -10.21 13.36 -7.65
CA GLU A 66 -10.86 12.70 -6.50
C GLU A 66 -9.96 11.61 -5.91
N PHE A 67 -9.89 11.56 -4.57
CA PHE A 67 -9.30 10.42 -3.87
C PHE A 67 -10.29 9.27 -3.77
N LYS A 68 -9.81 8.05 -4.00
CA LYS A 68 -10.62 6.83 -3.93
C LYS A 68 -9.95 5.77 -3.07
N VAL A 69 -10.73 5.16 -2.19
CA VAL A 69 -10.40 3.90 -1.52
C VAL A 69 -11.06 2.78 -2.29
N VAL A 70 -10.27 1.79 -2.69
CA VAL A 70 -10.70 0.63 -3.47
C VAL A 70 -10.50 -0.62 -2.64
N LEU A 71 -11.57 -1.41 -2.51
CA LEU A 71 -11.57 -2.70 -1.86
C LEU A 71 -11.98 -3.77 -2.89
N VAL A 72 -11.27 -4.89 -2.91
CA VAL A 72 -11.66 -6.09 -3.67
C VAL A 72 -11.98 -7.18 -2.66
N LEU A 73 -13.25 -7.61 -2.65
CA LEU A 73 -13.79 -8.56 -1.71
C LEU A 73 -13.79 -9.95 -2.33
N PHE A 74 -13.17 -10.90 -1.63
CA PHE A 74 -13.09 -12.31 -2.05
C PHE A 74 -14.10 -13.14 -1.27
N HIS A 75 -15.11 -13.65 -1.97
CA HIS A 75 -16.19 -14.45 -1.38
C HIS A 75 -15.85 -15.94 -1.38
N LYS A 76 -16.35 -16.69 -0.37
CA LYS A 76 -16.24 -18.15 -0.34
C LYS A 76 -17.28 -18.76 -1.27
N GLY A 77 -16.88 -19.44 -2.33
CA GLY A 77 -17.83 -20.29 -3.07
C GLY A 77 -18.33 -21.42 -2.18
N THR A 78 -19.64 -21.57 -2.03
CA THR A 78 -20.26 -22.87 -1.70
C THR A 78 -20.33 -23.69 -2.99
N SER A 79 -20.39 -25.03 -2.87
CA SER A 79 -20.29 -25.99 -3.99
C SER A 79 -21.27 -25.78 -5.14
N THR A 80 -22.27 -24.90 -4.99
CA THR A 80 -23.33 -24.64 -5.95
C THR A 80 -23.34 -23.21 -6.52
N THR A 81 -22.51 -22.28 -6.03
CA THR A 81 -22.47 -20.89 -6.53
C THR A 81 -21.05 -20.35 -6.62
N THR A 82 -20.62 -19.99 -7.82
CA THR A 82 -19.41 -19.20 -8.06
C THR A 82 -19.64 -17.75 -7.62
N LEU A 83 -19.46 -17.45 -6.34
CA LEU A 83 -19.48 -16.06 -5.88
C LEU A 83 -18.28 -15.32 -6.52
N ARG A 84 -18.58 -14.35 -7.39
CA ARG A 84 -17.59 -13.52 -8.07
C ARG A 84 -16.97 -12.53 -7.09
N ASN A 85 -15.70 -12.22 -7.30
CA ASN A 85 -15.00 -11.15 -6.58
C ASN A 85 -15.71 -9.81 -6.81
N GLN A 86 -15.98 -9.06 -5.74
CA GLN A 86 -16.65 -7.77 -5.81
C GLN A 86 -15.66 -6.63 -5.63
N VAL A 87 -15.81 -5.55 -6.40
CA VAL A 87 -15.08 -4.30 -6.20
C VAL A 87 -16.00 -3.30 -5.51
N VAL A 88 -15.54 -2.74 -4.40
CA VAL A 88 -16.24 -1.69 -3.65
C VAL A 88 -15.35 -0.47 -3.54
N ILE A 89 -15.91 0.70 -3.80
CA ILE A 89 -15.17 1.95 -3.91
C ILE A 89 -15.83 3.00 -3.03
N HIS A 90 -15.01 3.72 -2.28
CA HIS A 90 -15.39 4.96 -1.62
C HIS A 90 -14.63 6.11 -2.25
N THR A 91 -15.34 7.18 -2.61
CA THR A 91 -14.74 8.43 -3.08
C THR A 91 -14.77 9.42 -1.95
N LEU A 92 -13.64 10.02 -1.63
CA LEU A 92 -13.52 10.94 -0.51
C LEU A 92 -14.45 12.14 -0.70
N GLY A 93 -15.21 12.49 0.34
CA GLY A 93 -16.26 13.51 0.29
C GLY A 93 -17.69 12.93 0.16
N ASN A 94 -17.82 11.66 -0.24
CA ASN A 94 -19.12 10.98 -0.25
C ASN A 94 -19.44 10.40 1.13
N SER A 95 -20.73 10.10 1.36
CA SER A 95 -21.22 9.48 2.60
C SER A 95 -21.41 7.96 2.50
N THR A 96 -21.22 7.37 1.32
CA THR A 96 -21.51 5.95 1.08
C THR A 96 -20.41 5.25 0.28
N TRP A 97 -20.40 3.92 0.36
CA TRP A 97 -19.64 3.03 -0.51
C TRP A 97 -20.50 2.64 -1.71
N ARG A 98 -19.88 2.42 -2.88
CA ARG A 98 -20.57 1.91 -4.07
C ARG A 98 -19.82 0.75 -4.70
N SER A 99 -20.52 -0.02 -5.52
CA SER A 99 -19.88 -1.01 -6.38
C SER A 99 -19.01 -0.31 -7.45
N GLY A 100 -17.87 -0.92 -7.77
CA GLY A 100 -17.07 -0.56 -8.94
C GLY A 100 -17.78 -0.95 -10.24
N THR A 101 -17.39 -0.30 -11.34
CA THR A 101 -17.99 -0.58 -12.66
C THR A 101 -17.51 -1.87 -13.31
N SER A 102 -16.26 -2.27 -13.04
CA SER A 102 -15.72 -3.56 -13.49
C SER A 102 -15.85 -4.66 -12.45
N HIS A 103 -15.95 -5.89 -12.94
CA HIS A 103 -15.76 -7.07 -12.11
C HIS A 103 -14.26 -7.34 -11.91
N ALA A 104 -13.90 -7.77 -10.70
CA ALA A 104 -12.55 -8.26 -10.46
C ALA A 104 -12.32 -9.55 -11.26
N PRO A 105 -11.15 -9.72 -11.91
CA PRO A 105 -10.86 -10.92 -12.69
C PRO A 105 -10.99 -12.20 -11.85
N GLU A 106 -11.46 -13.29 -12.46
CA GLU A 106 -11.65 -14.56 -11.74
C GLU A 106 -10.33 -15.17 -11.24
N PHE A 107 -9.22 -14.90 -11.93
CA PHE A 107 -7.90 -15.33 -11.49
C PHE A 107 -7.36 -14.50 -10.32
N LEU A 108 -7.95 -13.34 -10.03
CA LEU A 108 -7.49 -12.52 -8.93
C LEU A 108 -7.88 -13.21 -7.62
N PHE A 109 -6.90 -13.41 -6.75
CA PHE A 109 -7.14 -13.88 -5.40
C PHE A 109 -6.15 -13.24 -4.44
N GLU A 110 -6.57 -13.02 -3.20
CA GLU A 110 -5.65 -12.57 -2.16
C GLU A 110 -4.72 -13.74 -1.77
N ALA A 111 -3.55 -13.71 -2.39
CA ALA A 111 -2.48 -14.68 -2.25
C ALA A 111 -1.64 -14.52 -0.97
N PHE A 112 -1.69 -13.35 -0.34
CA PHE A 112 -0.76 -12.94 0.72
C PHE A 112 -1.52 -12.48 1.97
N GLU A 113 -0.96 -12.72 3.15
CA GLU A 113 -1.51 -12.21 4.42
C GLU A 113 -1.38 -10.68 4.54
N VAL A 114 -0.31 -10.13 3.97
CA VAL A 114 -0.06 -8.69 3.89
C VAL A 114 0.26 -8.38 2.44
N ASN A 115 -0.57 -7.55 1.81
CA ASN A 115 -0.29 -6.99 0.50
C ASN A 115 0.12 -5.52 0.67
N SER A 116 1.25 -5.14 0.09
CA SER A 116 1.73 -3.75 0.06
C SER A 116 1.31 -3.11 -1.26
N PRO A 117 0.12 -2.47 -1.35
CA PRO A 117 -0.32 -1.87 -2.60
C PRO A 117 0.56 -0.67 -2.98
N ALA A 118 0.87 -0.54 -4.28
CA ALA A 118 1.60 0.60 -4.81
C ALA A 118 0.70 1.42 -5.76
N PHE A 119 0.53 2.71 -5.47
CA PHE A 119 -0.19 3.63 -6.36
C PHE A 119 0.79 4.44 -7.22
N ILE A 120 0.76 4.24 -8.54
CA ILE A 120 1.58 4.99 -9.49
C ILE A 120 0.88 5.09 -10.84
N ASN A 121 1.04 6.23 -11.54
CA ASN A 121 0.47 6.47 -12.86
C ASN A 121 -1.05 6.18 -12.95
N GLY A 122 -1.81 6.60 -11.92
CA GLY A 122 -3.26 6.42 -11.86
C GLY A 122 -3.72 4.99 -11.61
N CYS A 123 -2.79 4.09 -11.28
CA CYS A 123 -3.05 2.67 -11.09
C CYS A 123 -2.67 2.22 -9.68
N LEU A 124 -3.55 1.45 -9.05
CA LEU A 124 -3.26 0.67 -7.85
C LEU A 124 -2.72 -0.70 -8.25
N HIS A 125 -1.57 -1.09 -7.73
CA HIS A 125 -0.92 -2.36 -8.05
C HIS A 125 -0.93 -3.28 -6.82
N TRP A 126 -1.23 -4.56 -7.06
CA TRP A 126 -1.13 -5.61 -6.06
C TRP A 126 -0.41 -6.82 -6.64
N ILE A 127 0.24 -7.57 -5.76
CA ILE A 127 0.76 -8.88 -6.09
C ILE A 127 -0.36 -9.92 -5.92
N THR A 128 -0.49 -10.81 -6.90
CA THR A 128 -1.36 -11.99 -6.89
C THR A 128 -0.59 -13.20 -7.41
N MET A 129 -1.22 -14.37 -7.47
CA MET A 129 -0.68 -15.54 -8.14
C MET A 129 -1.65 -16.05 -9.20
N ASP A 130 -1.17 -16.89 -10.10
CA ASP A 130 -2.02 -17.69 -10.99
C ASP A 130 -2.49 -18.95 -10.26
N ARG A 131 -3.81 -19.11 -10.09
CA ARG A 131 -4.40 -20.33 -9.52
C ARG A 131 -4.73 -21.29 -10.65
N LYS A 132 -3.80 -22.15 -11.05
CA LYS A 132 -4.13 -23.26 -11.95
C LYS A 132 -5.19 -24.15 -11.29
N LYS A 133 -6.31 -24.37 -11.98
CA LYS A 133 -7.41 -25.23 -11.51
C LYS A 133 -7.01 -26.72 -11.44
N ASP A 134 -5.96 -27.13 -12.15
CA ASP A 134 -5.44 -28.50 -12.16
C ASP A 134 -4.33 -28.72 -11.12
N ILE A 135 -4.71 -28.71 -9.84
CA ILE A 135 -3.84 -29.13 -8.72
C ILE A 135 -3.43 -30.63 -8.87
N ALA A 136 -4.15 -31.40 -9.69
CA ALA A 136 -3.93 -32.83 -9.87
C ALA A 136 -2.71 -33.23 -10.71
N ARG A 137 -2.07 -32.30 -11.45
CA ARG A 137 -0.95 -32.65 -12.36
C ARG A 137 0.41 -32.06 -12.02
N SER A 138 0.49 -30.99 -11.23
CA SER A 138 1.77 -30.46 -10.76
C SER A 138 1.57 -29.37 -9.67
N PRO A 139 1.93 -29.63 -8.40
CA PRO A 139 1.85 -28.65 -7.32
C PRO A 139 2.80 -27.44 -7.45
N SER A 140 3.73 -27.45 -8.40
CA SER A 140 4.91 -26.56 -8.39
C SER A 140 4.89 -25.37 -9.36
N SER A 141 3.79 -25.04 -10.03
CA SER A 141 3.81 -24.03 -11.12
C SER A 141 2.97 -22.76 -10.90
N SER A 142 2.72 -22.37 -9.64
CA SER A 142 2.09 -21.10 -9.33
C SER A 142 3.01 -19.95 -9.72
N LYS A 143 2.57 -19.09 -10.64
CA LYS A 143 3.35 -17.94 -11.11
C LYS A 143 2.97 -16.68 -10.33
N LEU A 144 3.96 -15.91 -9.88
CA LEU A 144 3.77 -14.56 -9.36
C LEU A 144 3.22 -13.65 -10.45
N LEU A 145 2.21 -12.86 -10.11
CA LEU A 145 1.54 -11.95 -11.02
C LEU A 145 1.40 -10.57 -10.36
N ILE A 146 1.48 -9.51 -11.18
CA ILE A 146 1.12 -8.16 -10.75
C ILE A 146 -0.15 -7.75 -11.50
N VAL A 147 -1.16 -7.35 -10.73
CA VAL A 147 -2.39 -6.78 -11.27
C VAL A 147 -2.42 -5.29 -10.98
N ALA A 148 -2.91 -4.51 -11.93
CA ALA A 148 -3.15 -3.09 -11.77
C ALA A 148 -4.65 -2.78 -11.92
N PHE A 149 -5.19 -1.94 -11.05
CA PHE A 149 -6.51 -1.34 -11.18
C PHE A 149 -6.37 0.14 -11.52
N ARG A 150 -6.87 0.53 -12.69
CA ARG A 150 -6.91 1.92 -13.15
C ARG A 150 -7.99 2.67 -12.38
N VAL A 151 -7.62 3.55 -11.47
CA VAL A 151 -8.56 4.19 -10.52
C VAL A 151 -9.59 5.08 -11.21
N GLY A 152 -9.20 5.78 -12.29
CA GLY A 152 -10.11 6.66 -13.02
C GLY A 152 -11.03 5.96 -14.02
N LEU A 153 -10.60 4.81 -14.55
CA LEU A 153 -11.38 3.98 -15.49
C LEU A 153 -12.11 2.84 -14.79
N GLU A 154 -11.74 2.55 -13.55
CA GLU A 154 -12.25 1.44 -12.74
C GLU A 154 -12.13 0.09 -13.44
N THR A 155 -10.99 -0.17 -14.09
CA THR A 155 -10.72 -1.42 -14.83
C THR A 155 -9.40 -2.06 -14.41
N PHE A 156 -9.32 -3.38 -14.53
CA PHE A 156 -8.11 -4.14 -14.27
C PHE A 156 -7.25 -4.30 -15.54
N LYS A 157 -5.94 -4.37 -15.35
CA LYS A 157 -4.96 -4.81 -16.36
C LYS A 157 -3.89 -5.67 -15.71
N MET A 158 -3.26 -6.52 -16.51
CA MET A 158 -2.07 -7.26 -16.09
C MET A 158 -0.83 -6.41 -16.30
N VAL A 159 0.14 -6.58 -15.41
CA VAL A 159 1.47 -5.99 -15.51
C VAL A 159 2.48 -7.12 -15.57
N SER A 160 3.51 -6.97 -16.41
CA SER A 160 4.60 -7.93 -16.48
C SER A 160 5.33 -8.02 -15.14
N THR A 161 5.92 -9.17 -14.85
CA THR A 161 6.83 -9.36 -13.72
C THR A 161 8.27 -9.46 -14.25
N PRO A 162 9.30 -9.21 -13.43
CA PRO A 162 10.67 -9.51 -13.80
C PRO A 162 10.85 -10.94 -14.32
N ASP A 163 11.56 -11.11 -15.45
CA ASP A 163 11.74 -12.41 -16.11
C ASP A 163 12.48 -13.44 -15.25
N THR A 164 13.37 -12.95 -14.37
CA THR A 164 14.16 -13.75 -13.42
C THR A 164 13.30 -14.46 -12.40
N LEU A 165 12.16 -13.88 -12.01
CA LEU A 165 11.21 -14.51 -11.09
C LEU A 165 10.46 -15.67 -11.73
N GLY A 166 10.29 -15.64 -13.05
CA GLY A 166 9.69 -16.76 -13.79
C GLY A 166 10.52 -18.05 -13.73
N LYS A 167 11.81 -17.96 -13.37
CA LYS A 167 12.76 -19.09 -13.30
C LYS A 167 12.90 -19.69 -11.90
N LEU A 168 12.48 -19.00 -10.83
CA LEU A 168 12.50 -19.54 -9.46
C LEU A 168 11.39 -20.57 -9.18
N ASN A 169 10.50 -20.83 -10.14
CA ASN A 169 9.33 -21.68 -9.99
C ASN A 169 9.60 -23.20 -9.97
N THR A 170 10.84 -23.67 -9.81
CA THR A 170 11.08 -25.13 -9.85
C THR A 170 11.21 -25.80 -8.51
N GLU A 171 11.64 -25.15 -7.43
CA GLU A 171 11.89 -25.90 -6.19
C GLU A 171 11.59 -25.10 -4.92
N LEU A 172 10.76 -25.72 -4.09
CA LEU A 172 10.36 -25.37 -2.72
C LEU A 172 9.29 -24.29 -2.50
N GLU A 173 8.45 -24.62 -1.52
CA GLU A 173 7.45 -23.79 -0.85
C GLU A 173 8.02 -22.41 -0.54
N CYS A 174 7.84 -21.46 -1.47
CA CYS A 174 8.20 -20.07 -1.22
C CYS A 174 7.37 -19.59 -0.02
N PRO A 175 7.97 -19.14 1.09
CA PRO A 175 7.24 -18.41 2.11
C PRO A 175 6.81 -17.09 1.47
N LEU A 176 5.60 -17.08 0.92
CA LEU A 176 4.99 -16.01 0.11
C LEU A 176 5.01 -14.60 0.74
N LYS A 177 5.43 -14.47 2.00
CA LYS A 177 5.67 -13.21 2.72
C LYS A 177 6.91 -12.42 2.23
N GLN A 178 7.60 -12.92 1.20
CA GLN A 178 8.89 -12.41 0.76
C GLN A 178 8.81 -11.36 -0.36
N TYR A 179 7.64 -10.92 -0.81
CA TYR A 179 7.54 -9.89 -1.86
C TYR A 179 6.70 -8.70 -1.44
N GLY A 180 7.08 -7.50 -1.87
CA GLY A 180 6.32 -6.27 -1.67
C GLY A 180 6.37 -5.37 -2.89
N LEU A 181 5.34 -4.55 -3.10
CA LEU A 181 5.38 -3.46 -4.08
C LEU A 181 5.61 -2.13 -3.38
N ALA A 182 6.33 -1.25 -4.07
CA ALA A 182 6.58 0.11 -3.65
C ALA A 182 6.63 1.04 -4.86
N VAL A 183 6.71 2.34 -4.59
CA VAL A 183 7.04 3.36 -5.58
C VAL A 183 8.38 3.95 -5.19
N LEU A 184 9.42 3.62 -5.95
CA LEU A 184 10.79 4.12 -5.74
C LEU A 184 11.25 4.79 -7.02
N GLU A 185 11.92 5.95 -6.90
CA GLU A 185 12.36 6.75 -8.06
C GLU A 185 11.23 7.05 -9.07
N GLY A 186 9.99 7.20 -8.60
CA GLY A 186 8.83 7.39 -9.48
C GLY A 186 8.53 6.19 -10.40
N CYS A 187 9.04 5.00 -10.07
CA CYS A 187 8.83 3.75 -10.80
C CYS A 187 8.05 2.74 -9.94
N LEU A 188 7.22 1.91 -10.59
CA LEU A 188 6.69 0.73 -9.91
C LEU A 188 7.86 -0.18 -9.55
N SER A 189 7.95 -0.56 -8.29
CA SER A 189 9.07 -1.30 -7.74
C SER A 189 8.59 -2.61 -7.13
N LEU A 190 9.31 -3.69 -7.38
CA LEU A 190 9.12 -4.97 -6.73
C LEU A 190 10.31 -5.24 -5.82
N VAL A 191 10.02 -5.43 -4.55
CA VAL A 191 11.01 -5.71 -3.51
C VAL A 191 10.91 -7.20 -3.18
N ASP A 192 12.03 -7.89 -3.32
CA ASP A 192 12.18 -9.32 -3.13
C ASP A 192 13.08 -9.59 -1.92
N PHE A 193 12.48 -10.16 -0.88
CA PHE A 193 13.05 -10.58 0.39
C PHE A 193 13.25 -12.10 0.45
N SER A 194 13.23 -12.81 -0.69
CA SER A 194 13.32 -14.27 -0.74
C SER A 194 14.72 -14.81 -0.46
N SER A 195 15.74 -13.99 -0.71
CA SER A 195 17.11 -14.30 -0.32
C SER A 195 17.31 -14.05 1.17
N GLU A 196 17.94 -15.01 1.86
CA GLU A 196 18.29 -14.88 3.27
C GLU A 196 19.29 -13.73 3.53
N ASN A 197 20.11 -13.43 2.52
CA ASN A 197 21.23 -12.50 2.65
C ASN A 197 21.01 -11.18 1.94
N PHE A 198 20.06 -11.10 1.01
CA PHE A 198 19.91 -9.94 0.14
C PHE A 198 18.45 -9.56 -0.06
N VAL A 199 18.20 -8.27 -0.17
CA VAL A 199 16.95 -7.71 -0.66
C VAL A 199 17.20 -7.20 -2.06
N HIS A 200 16.50 -7.77 -3.04
CA HIS A 200 16.60 -7.34 -4.43
C HIS A 200 15.48 -6.36 -4.75
N ILE A 201 15.84 -5.21 -5.31
CA ILE A 201 14.88 -4.17 -5.70
C ILE A 201 14.87 -4.07 -7.23
N TRP A 202 13.74 -4.42 -7.81
CA TRP A 202 13.49 -4.32 -9.25
C TRP A 202 12.67 -3.07 -9.52
N LEU A 203 13.09 -2.27 -10.50
CA LEU A 203 12.35 -1.10 -10.97
C LEU A 203 11.79 -1.37 -12.37
N MET A 204 10.50 -1.07 -12.55
CA MET A 204 9.85 -1.09 -13.85
C MET A 204 10.11 0.23 -14.57
N LYS A 205 10.99 0.21 -15.57
CA LYS A 205 11.39 1.39 -16.35
C LYS A 205 10.90 1.28 -17.80
N ASN A 206 10.55 2.42 -18.38
CA ASN A 206 10.28 2.52 -19.81
C ASN A 206 11.62 2.60 -20.57
N ILE A 207 11.97 1.51 -21.25
CA ILE A 207 13.18 1.43 -22.09
C ILE A 207 12.72 1.35 -23.54
N ASN A 208 13.05 2.37 -24.33
CA ASN A 208 12.71 2.45 -25.77
C ASN A 208 11.22 2.29 -26.06
N GLY A 209 10.36 2.84 -25.20
CA GLY A 209 8.89 2.75 -25.35
C GLY A 209 8.29 1.43 -24.90
N SER A 210 9.10 0.49 -24.38
CA SER A 210 8.63 -0.75 -23.77
C SER A 210 8.87 -0.75 -22.26
N GLU A 211 7.87 -1.16 -21.49
CA GLU A 211 8.01 -1.35 -20.05
C GLU A 211 8.82 -2.63 -19.78
N SER A 212 9.93 -2.50 -19.05
CA SER A 212 10.79 -3.62 -18.67
C SER A 212 11.31 -3.49 -17.24
N TRP A 213 11.60 -4.63 -16.62
CA TRP A 213 12.11 -4.68 -15.26
C TRP A 213 13.64 -4.71 -15.29
N LYS A 214 14.25 -3.84 -14.48
CA LYS A 214 15.69 -3.81 -14.27
C LYS A 214 15.99 -3.96 -12.78
N LEU A 215 16.93 -4.84 -12.43
CA LEU A 215 17.48 -4.89 -11.08
C LEU A 215 18.18 -3.55 -10.83
N SER A 216 17.70 -2.81 -9.84
CA SER A 216 18.29 -1.52 -9.48
C SER A 216 19.33 -1.70 -8.40
N GLU A 217 18.94 -2.37 -7.31
CA GLU A 217 19.77 -2.50 -6.11
C GLU A 217 19.72 -3.93 -5.57
N GLU A 218 20.83 -4.34 -4.99
CA GLU A 218 20.97 -5.54 -4.19
C GLU A 218 21.50 -5.11 -2.81
N ILE A 219 20.62 -5.11 -1.82
CA ILE A 219 20.96 -4.65 -0.47
C ILE A 219 21.23 -5.87 0.38
N PHE A 220 22.42 -5.98 0.97
CA PHE A 220 22.69 -7.03 1.94
C PHE A 220 21.69 -6.89 3.11
N GLY A 221 20.89 -7.92 3.36
CA GLY A 221 19.73 -7.92 4.26
C GLY A 221 20.08 -7.48 5.68
N LYS A 222 21.31 -7.78 6.15
CA LYS A 222 21.82 -7.27 7.44
C LYS A 222 21.86 -5.75 7.50
N PHE A 223 22.06 -5.06 6.37
CA PHE A 223 22.06 -3.60 6.28
C PHE A 223 20.68 -3.02 5.98
N ALA A 224 19.68 -3.83 5.61
CA ALA A 224 18.36 -3.35 5.25
C ALA A 224 17.69 -2.54 6.39
N SER A 225 17.84 -2.97 7.64
CA SER A 225 17.33 -2.24 8.82
C SER A 225 18.03 -0.90 9.05
N PHE A 226 19.26 -0.73 8.54
CA PHE A 226 20.05 0.50 8.65
C PHE A 226 19.79 1.46 7.49
N GLN A 227 19.04 1.06 6.45
CA GLN A 227 18.68 1.94 5.34
C GLN A 227 17.89 3.17 5.79
N TYR A 228 17.13 3.05 6.89
CA TYR A 228 16.49 4.21 7.52
C TYR A 228 17.51 5.26 8.00
N LEU A 229 18.65 4.83 8.55
CA LEU A 229 19.71 5.77 8.95
C LEU A 229 20.36 6.41 7.73
N ALA A 230 20.65 5.62 6.68
CA ALA A 230 21.17 6.16 5.43
C ALA A 230 20.23 7.22 4.84
N TYR A 231 18.93 6.93 4.78
CA TYR A 231 17.91 7.90 4.38
C TYR A 231 17.90 9.16 5.25
N LEU A 232 17.98 9.02 6.59
CA LEU A 232 18.08 10.17 7.48
C LEU A 232 19.34 11.00 7.22
N PHE A 233 20.48 10.38 6.94
CA PHE A 233 21.72 11.07 6.60
C PHE A 233 21.62 11.81 5.26
N GLU A 234 21.02 11.20 4.23
CA GLU A 234 20.76 11.86 2.95
C GLU A 234 19.82 13.05 3.11
N LEU A 235 18.73 12.85 3.87
CA LEU A 235 17.77 13.91 4.17
C LEU A 235 18.47 15.06 4.89
N TRP A 236 19.26 14.75 5.94
CA TRP A 236 20.06 15.74 6.67
C TRP A 236 20.95 16.54 5.72
N LYS A 237 21.70 15.85 4.86
CA LYS A 237 22.58 16.49 3.87
C LYS A 237 21.80 17.40 2.92
N TYR A 238 20.66 16.94 2.39
CA TYR A 238 19.80 17.76 1.53
C TYR A 238 19.33 19.04 2.22
N TYR A 239 18.87 18.94 3.48
CA TYR A 239 18.46 20.12 4.25
C TYR A 239 19.64 21.07 4.52
N GLU A 240 20.84 20.55 4.77
CA GLU A 240 22.03 21.39 4.93
C GLU A 240 22.42 22.12 3.63
N GLU A 241 22.21 21.51 2.46
CA GLU A 241 22.43 22.14 1.16
C GLU A 241 21.42 23.28 0.89
N GLU A 242 20.15 23.07 1.21
CA GLU A 242 19.08 24.03 0.92
C GLU A 242 19.00 25.18 1.95
N PHE A 243 19.19 24.87 3.24
CA PHE A 243 18.96 25.80 4.34
C PHE A 243 20.23 26.22 5.09
N GLY A 244 21.40 25.69 4.68
CA GLY A 244 22.66 25.87 5.38
C GLY A 244 22.82 24.90 6.56
N ASN A 245 23.99 24.95 7.21
CA ASN A 245 24.37 23.98 8.23
C ASN A 245 23.33 23.91 9.37
N LEU A 246 22.69 22.75 9.53
CA LEU A 246 21.61 22.57 10.52
C LEU A 246 22.12 22.70 11.96
N SER A 247 23.40 22.40 12.22
CA SER A 247 24.00 22.54 13.54
C SER A 247 24.19 24.00 13.98
N THR A 248 24.13 24.96 13.04
CA THR A 248 24.17 26.39 13.35
C THR A 248 22.78 27.02 13.48
N LEU A 249 21.72 26.30 13.08
CA LEU A 249 20.34 26.68 13.32
C LEU A 249 19.96 26.31 14.76
N TYR A 250 20.12 27.25 15.69
CA TYR A 250 19.65 27.06 17.05
C TYR A 250 18.12 27.01 17.08
N PRO A 251 17.49 26.15 17.91
CA PRO A 251 16.04 26.09 18.08
C PRO A 251 15.36 27.43 18.40
N ASP A 252 16.10 28.41 18.93
CA ASP A 252 15.60 29.76 19.22
C ASP A 252 15.46 30.62 17.95
N SER A 253 16.15 30.25 16.87
CA SER A 253 16.20 30.99 15.58
C SER A 253 15.01 30.69 14.68
N TYR A 254 14.29 29.60 14.93
CA TYR A 254 13.13 29.18 14.16
C TYR A 254 12.06 28.66 15.11
N ARG A 255 10.84 29.15 14.95
CA ARG A 255 9.75 28.78 15.86
C ARG A 255 9.36 27.32 15.62
N ILE A 256 9.77 26.43 16.52
CA ILE A 256 9.32 25.04 16.50
C ILE A 256 7.86 25.01 16.98
N VAL A 257 6.94 24.64 16.08
CA VAL A 257 5.54 24.41 16.42
C VAL A 257 5.41 22.95 16.86
N THR A 258 5.50 22.73 18.17
CA THR A 258 5.20 21.43 18.78
C THR A 258 3.84 21.48 19.46
N ASP A 259 3.20 20.32 19.63
CA ASP A 259 1.92 20.19 20.34
C ASP A 259 1.98 20.76 21.78
N SER A 260 3.15 20.71 22.41
CA SER A 260 3.42 21.31 23.73
C SER A 260 3.41 22.85 23.75
N THR A 261 3.56 23.53 22.60
CA THR A 261 3.56 25.01 22.50
C THR A 261 2.19 25.62 22.20
N SER A 262 1.21 24.80 21.77
CA SER A 262 -0.15 25.26 21.43
C SER A 262 -0.99 25.62 22.67
N ASN A 263 -0.62 25.11 23.86
CA ASN A 263 -1.50 25.14 25.04
C ASN A 263 -1.17 26.19 26.13
N ARG A 264 -0.41 27.26 25.83
CA ARG A 264 -0.17 28.37 26.79
C ARG A 264 -0.97 29.62 26.45
N GLY A 265 -2.29 29.49 26.53
CA GLY A 265 -3.25 30.60 26.51
C GLY A 265 -3.77 30.97 27.90
N LYS A 266 -3.16 31.98 28.51
CA LYS A 266 -3.76 32.98 29.44
C LYS A 266 -4.18 32.54 30.87
N SER A 267 -3.30 32.84 31.83
CA SER A 267 -3.73 33.40 33.12
C SER A 267 -2.75 34.50 33.56
N LYS A 268 -2.94 35.72 33.04
CA LYS A 268 -2.43 36.94 33.70
C LYS A 268 -3.54 37.44 34.62
N ARG A 269 -3.52 37.02 35.89
CA ARG A 269 -4.29 37.70 36.94
C ARG A 269 -3.67 39.08 37.15
N ARG A 270 -4.39 40.11 36.71
CA ARG A 270 -4.17 41.51 37.09
C ARG A 270 -4.20 41.65 38.61
N LYS A 271 -3.24 42.37 39.19
CA LYS A 271 -3.46 43.13 40.43
C LYS A 271 -3.22 44.61 40.13
N PRO A 272 -4.15 45.50 40.47
CA PRO A 272 -3.82 46.85 40.85
C PRO A 272 -4.11 47.09 42.34
N ILE A 273 -3.06 47.54 43.03
CA ILE A 273 -2.99 48.67 43.98
C ILE A 273 -4.22 48.92 44.88
N ARG A 274 -4.03 48.68 46.19
CA ARG A 274 -4.06 49.71 47.23
C ARG A 274 -2.98 49.42 48.25
#